data_AF-A0A424HHZ4-F1
#
_entry.id   AF-A0A424HHZ4-F1
#
_cell.length_a   1.000
_cell.length_b   1.000
_cell.length_c   1.000
_cell.angle_alpha   90.00
_cell.angle_beta   90.00
_cell.angle_gamma   90.00
#
_symmetry.space_group_name_H-M   'P 1'
#
loop_
_entity.id
_entity.type
_entity.pdbx_description
1 polymer ?
#
loop_
_entity_poly.entity_id
_entity_poly.type
_entity_poly.pdbx_seq_one_letter_code
_entity_poly.pdbx_strand_id
1 'polypeptide(L)'
;MSSLRPITAAAAGLLSAGIGLAPVPAAASLFQAKEVDGSKFILVAAPIGGGGSAQLNIYEQKKDTRPCYSREGDGPTVVKPLLATFDFTGICGRYMDSNGYSVRVGAQDFGSAMRMSVVPDDNDLLLMGTGRDGSTVVLARSGGMADGFLELKLEPGWSLKRRHYGERALGHIYVHRDSLPEPASEE
;
A
#
# COMPACT_ATOMS: atom_id res chain seq x y z
N MET A 1 -24.11 -90.67 1.36
CA MET A 1 -23.84 -90.05 2.67
C MET A 1 -22.74 -89.01 2.48
N SER A 2 -23.09 -87.73 2.48
CA SER A 2 -22.40 -86.68 3.24
C SER A 2 -23.10 -85.36 2.94
N SER A 3 -23.66 -84.76 3.98
CA SER A 3 -24.37 -83.48 3.98
C SER A 3 -23.35 -82.36 4.20
N LEU A 4 -23.55 -81.18 3.60
CA LEU A 4 -23.27 -79.90 4.26
C LEU A 4 -24.07 -78.76 3.58
N ARG A 5 -24.51 -77.84 4.44
CA ARG A 5 -25.57 -76.84 4.31
C ARG A 5 -25.07 -75.48 3.78
N PRO A 6 -25.98 -74.54 3.44
CA PRO A 6 -25.71 -73.38 2.58
C PRO A 6 -25.23 -72.14 3.35
N ILE A 7 -24.62 -71.19 2.63
CA ILE A 7 -24.42 -69.82 3.11
C ILE A 7 -24.92 -68.85 2.02
N THR A 8 -26.02 -68.18 2.32
CA THR A 8 -26.49 -66.97 1.64
C THR A 8 -25.59 -65.79 1.99
N ALA A 9 -25.13 -65.03 0.99
CA ALA A 9 -24.53 -63.72 1.16
C ALA A 9 -25.30 -62.69 0.31
N ALA A 10 -25.97 -61.75 0.97
CA ALA A 10 -26.58 -60.59 0.35
C ALA A 10 -25.50 -59.52 0.11
N ALA A 11 -25.34 -59.09 -1.14
CA ALA A 11 -24.44 -57.99 -1.50
C ALA A 11 -25.23 -56.68 -1.58
N ALA A 12 -25.02 -55.77 -0.62
CA ALA A 12 -25.43 -54.38 -0.70
C ALA A 12 -24.28 -53.56 -1.30
N GLY A 13 -24.46 -53.04 -2.51
CA GLY A 13 -23.50 -52.14 -3.16
C GLY A 13 -23.76 -50.68 -2.76
N LEU A 14 -22.76 -50.04 -2.16
CA LEU A 14 -22.78 -48.64 -1.71
C LEU A 14 -22.77 -47.66 -2.89
N LEU A 15 -23.63 -46.64 -2.86
CA LEU A 15 -23.49 -45.42 -3.68
C LEU A 15 -22.46 -44.48 -3.02
N SER A 16 -21.33 -44.25 -3.69
CA SER A 16 -20.36 -43.22 -3.30
C SER A 16 -20.83 -41.85 -3.83
N ALA A 17 -21.35 -40.99 -2.95
CA ALA A 17 -21.59 -39.58 -3.27
C ALA A 17 -20.26 -38.81 -3.17
N GLY A 18 -19.69 -38.42 -4.30
CA GLY A 18 -18.54 -37.52 -4.36
C GLY A 18 -18.95 -36.11 -3.93
N ILE A 19 -18.46 -35.64 -2.78
CA ILE A 19 -18.61 -34.25 -2.34
C ILE A 19 -17.62 -33.42 -3.17
N GLY A 20 -18.14 -32.70 -4.17
CA GLY A 20 -17.38 -31.69 -4.89
C GLY A 20 -17.06 -30.52 -3.95
N LEU A 21 -15.77 -30.24 -3.75
CA LEU A 21 -15.30 -29.02 -3.10
C LEU A 21 -15.59 -27.85 -4.04
N ALA A 22 -16.70 -27.13 -3.82
CA ALA A 22 -16.93 -25.86 -4.50
C ALA A 22 -15.92 -24.82 -3.99
N PRO A 23 -15.29 -24.01 -4.86
CA PRO A 23 -14.40 -22.94 -4.42
C PRO A 23 -15.20 -21.93 -3.58
N VAL A 24 -14.75 -21.70 -2.35
CA VAL A 24 -15.30 -20.65 -1.49
C VAL A 24 -14.89 -19.31 -2.09
N PRO A 25 -15.81 -18.40 -2.42
CA PRO A 25 -15.45 -17.08 -2.92
C PRO A 25 -14.64 -16.34 -1.85
N ALA A 26 -13.45 -15.87 -2.20
CA ALA A 26 -12.69 -14.99 -1.34
C ALA A 26 -13.54 -13.75 -1.02
N ALA A 27 -13.73 -13.45 0.27
CA ALA A 27 -14.51 -12.30 0.71
C ALA A 27 -13.91 -11.02 0.10
N ALA A 28 -14.65 -10.36 -0.79
CA ALA A 28 -14.22 -9.10 -1.36
C ALA A 28 -14.04 -8.09 -0.21
N SER A 29 -12.87 -7.44 -0.16
CA SER A 29 -12.60 -6.40 0.82
C SER A 29 -13.68 -5.31 0.72
N LEU A 30 -14.26 -4.93 1.88
CA LEU A 30 -15.29 -3.88 1.96
C LEU A 30 -14.85 -2.60 1.26
N PHE A 31 -13.55 -2.31 1.31
CA PHE A 31 -12.93 -1.19 0.63
C PHE A 31 -12.11 -1.64 -0.57
N GLN A 32 -12.35 -0.99 -1.71
CA GLN A 32 -11.62 -1.23 -2.94
C GLN A 32 -10.43 -0.27 -3.04
N ALA A 33 -9.37 -0.70 -3.73
CA ALA A 33 -8.25 0.15 -4.10
C ALA A 33 -8.34 0.44 -5.60
N LYS A 34 -8.81 1.64 -5.96
CA LYS A 34 -8.91 2.08 -7.36
C LYS A 34 -7.68 2.89 -7.74
N GLU A 35 -7.26 2.80 -8.99
CA GLU A 35 -6.12 3.57 -9.51
C GLU A 35 -6.37 5.08 -9.39
N VAL A 36 -5.28 5.82 -9.20
CA VAL A 36 -5.27 7.27 -9.30
C VAL A 36 -4.33 7.69 -10.44
N ASP A 37 -4.55 8.88 -10.97
CA ASP A 37 -3.58 9.52 -11.84
C ASP A 37 -2.37 9.95 -11.01
N GLY A 38 -1.31 9.15 -11.04
CA GLY A 38 -0.09 9.38 -10.27
C GLY A 38 0.59 10.71 -10.56
N SER A 39 0.40 11.29 -11.74
CA SER A 39 0.99 12.60 -12.10
C SER A 39 0.47 13.75 -11.24
N LYS A 40 -0.69 13.57 -10.60
CA LYS A 40 -1.30 14.54 -9.69
C LYS A 40 -0.73 14.46 -8.28
N PHE A 41 0.07 13.44 -7.96
CA PHE A 41 0.55 13.18 -6.61
C PHE A 41 2.04 13.41 -6.47
N ILE A 42 2.45 13.71 -5.24
CA ILE A 42 3.84 13.71 -4.81
C ILE A 42 3.92 13.20 -3.37
N LEU A 43 4.85 12.27 -3.10
CA LEU A 43 5.19 11.86 -1.74
C LEU A 43 6.37 12.71 -1.29
N VAL A 44 6.33 13.16 -0.04
CA VAL A 44 7.26 14.17 0.46
C VAL A 44 7.74 13.77 1.85
N ALA A 45 9.06 13.70 2.01
CA ALA A 45 9.71 13.72 3.32
C ALA A 45 9.65 15.15 3.86
N ALA A 46 8.71 15.40 4.77
CA ALA A 46 8.50 16.70 5.38
C ALA A 46 9.24 16.79 6.73
N PRO A 47 10.15 17.77 6.93
CA PRO A 47 10.84 17.95 8.20
C PRO A 47 9.89 18.15 9.38
N ILE A 48 10.22 17.58 10.54
CA ILE A 48 9.52 17.76 11.80
C ILE A 48 10.34 18.70 12.70
N GLY A 49 9.71 19.73 13.26
CA GLY A 49 10.34 20.61 14.26
C GLY A 49 11.59 21.34 13.73
N GLY A 50 12.66 21.38 14.54
CA GLY A 50 13.90 22.10 14.27
C GLY A 50 14.91 21.39 13.35
N GLY A 51 14.51 20.32 12.66
CA GLY A 51 15.36 19.52 11.78
C GLY A 51 15.92 18.25 12.44
N GLY A 52 16.19 17.21 11.63
CA GLY A 52 16.74 15.91 12.08
C GLY A 52 15.77 14.74 12.05
N SER A 53 14.49 14.97 11.77
CA SER A 53 13.50 13.91 11.53
C SER A 53 12.52 14.37 10.47
N ALA A 54 11.96 13.43 9.72
CA ALA A 54 10.96 13.69 8.70
C ALA A 54 9.74 12.78 8.85
N GLN A 55 8.59 13.24 8.37
CA GLN A 55 7.37 12.46 8.22
C GLN A 55 6.95 12.39 6.76
N LEU A 56 6.17 11.36 6.41
CA LEU A 56 5.55 11.29 5.10
C LEU A 56 4.38 12.27 5.03
N ASN A 57 4.42 13.14 4.02
CA ASN A 57 3.25 13.83 3.51
C ASN A 57 2.98 13.39 2.07
N ILE A 58 1.72 13.23 1.69
CA ILE A 58 1.31 13.06 0.30
C ILE A 58 0.48 14.28 -0.10
N TYR A 59 0.84 14.92 -1.21
CA TYR A 59 0.08 16.03 -1.78
C TYR A 59 -0.56 15.62 -3.09
N GLU A 60 -1.75 16.15 -3.36
CA GLU A 60 -2.53 15.88 -4.56
C GLU A 60 -2.99 17.18 -5.22
N GLN A 61 -2.79 17.30 -6.53
CA GLN A 61 -3.39 18.33 -7.37
C GLN A 61 -4.80 17.89 -7.80
N LYS A 62 -5.85 18.45 -7.19
CA LYS A 62 -7.24 18.09 -7.52
C LYS A 62 -7.81 18.95 -8.65
N LYS A 63 -7.40 20.22 -8.73
CA LYS A 63 -7.81 21.18 -9.77
C LYS A 63 -6.64 22.08 -10.14
N ASP A 64 -6.51 22.46 -11.41
CA ASP A 64 -5.37 23.25 -11.89
C ASP A 64 -5.50 24.76 -11.64
N THR A 65 -6.43 25.18 -10.78
CA THR A 65 -6.64 26.59 -10.41
C THR A 65 -5.37 27.23 -9.84
N ARG A 66 -4.57 26.47 -9.11
CA ARG A 66 -3.26 26.88 -8.59
C ARG A 66 -2.43 25.64 -8.23
N PRO A 67 -1.10 25.66 -8.45
CA PRO A 67 -0.24 24.54 -8.07
C PRO A 67 -0.25 24.29 -6.56
N CYS A 68 -0.40 23.03 -6.16
CA CYS A 68 -0.34 22.59 -4.77
C CYS A 68 1.10 22.44 -4.27
N TYR A 69 2.03 22.21 -5.17
CA TYR A 69 3.45 22.07 -4.89
C TYR A 69 4.27 22.46 -6.12
N SER A 70 5.56 22.74 -5.94
CA SER A 70 6.53 22.81 -7.03
C SER A 70 7.77 21.98 -6.70
N ARG A 71 8.53 21.60 -7.74
CA ARG A 71 9.75 20.80 -7.65
C ARG A 71 10.95 21.63 -8.12
N GLU A 72 12.10 21.38 -7.52
CA GLU A 72 13.38 21.98 -7.89
C GLU A 72 14.50 20.94 -7.72
N GLY A 73 15.38 20.84 -8.71
CA GLY A 73 16.45 19.84 -8.73
C GLY A 73 16.00 18.42 -9.09
N ASP A 74 16.98 17.57 -9.39
CA ASP A 74 16.78 16.15 -9.66
C ASP A 74 17.98 15.36 -9.13
N GLY A 75 17.88 14.91 -7.87
CA GLY A 75 18.88 14.09 -7.16
C GLY A 75 19.62 14.79 -5.99
N PRO A 76 18.92 15.14 -4.87
CA PRO A 76 17.51 14.92 -4.58
C PRO A 76 16.61 16.05 -5.12
N THR A 77 15.31 15.78 -5.25
CA THR A 77 14.33 16.79 -5.67
C THR A 77 13.74 17.48 -4.44
N VAL A 78 13.93 18.80 -4.36
CA VAL A 78 13.36 19.65 -3.30
C VAL A 78 11.94 20.06 -3.69
N VAL A 79 11.01 19.95 -2.74
CA VAL A 79 9.60 20.24 -2.92
C VAL A 79 9.21 21.51 -2.16
N LYS A 80 8.54 22.45 -2.82
CA LYS A 80 7.93 23.61 -2.13
C LYS A 80 6.44 23.33 -1.93
N PRO A 81 5.93 23.20 -0.69
CA PRO A 81 4.52 22.92 -0.41
C PRO A 81 3.65 24.18 -0.55
N LEU A 82 3.38 24.60 -1.78
CA LEU A 82 2.64 25.83 -2.11
C LEU A 82 1.22 25.87 -1.51
N LEU A 83 0.60 24.70 -1.31
CA LEU A 83 -0.71 24.56 -0.67
C LEU A 83 -0.81 25.21 0.73
N ALA A 84 0.32 25.44 1.41
CA ALA A 84 0.36 26.13 2.70
C ALA A 84 0.22 27.66 2.59
N THR A 85 0.28 28.22 1.37
CA THR A 85 0.24 29.67 1.13
C THR A 85 -1.17 30.20 0.82
N PHE A 86 -2.18 29.32 0.89
CA PHE A 86 -3.55 29.65 0.49
C PHE A 86 -4.62 28.70 1.04
N ASP A 87 -5.90 29.11 0.94
CA ASP A 87 -7.02 28.18 1.16
C ASP A 87 -7.08 27.14 0.04
N PHE A 88 -6.57 25.95 0.34
CA PHE A 88 -6.43 24.86 -0.62
C PHE A 88 -7.70 24.01 -0.75
N THR A 89 -8.78 24.36 -0.05
CA THR A 89 -10.03 23.59 -0.02
C THR A 89 -10.56 23.35 -1.43
N GLY A 90 -10.71 22.08 -1.79
CA GLY A 90 -11.20 21.66 -3.11
C GLY A 90 -10.20 21.83 -4.27
N ILE A 91 -9.01 22.38 -4.02
CA ILE A 91 -7.93 22.56 -5.01
C ILE A 91 -6.84 21.50 -4.79
N CYS A 92 -6.44 21.27 -3.54
CA CYS A 92 -5.39 20.32 -3.17
C CYS A 92 -5.91 19.22 -2.23
N GLY A 93 -5.27 18.06 -2.26
CA GLY A 93 -5.33 17.06 -1.20
C GLY A 93 -4.04 17.09 -0.38
N ARG A 94 -4.16 16.85 0.93
CA ARG A 94 -3.03 16.73 1.87
C ARG A 94 -3.29 15.57 2.81
N TYR A 95 -2.38 14.59 2.82
CA TYR A 95 -2.44 13.37 3.62
C TYR A 95 -1.16 13.27 4.46
N MET A 96 -1.25 13.22 5.79
CA MET A 96 -0.10 13.40 6.69
C MET A 96 0.03 12.32 7.78
N ASP A 97 -0.93 11.42 7.89
CA ASP A 97 -1.00 10.44 8.96
C ASP A 97 -1.69 9.14 8.50
N SER A 98 -1.86 8.21 9.44
CA SER A 98 -2.52 6.92 9.21
C SER A 98 -4.01 7.01 8.88
N ASN A 99 -4.65 8.18 9.07
CA ASN A 99 -6.01 8.41 8.58
C ASN A 99 -5.99 8.73 7.07
N GLY A 100 -4.95 9.43 6.61
CA GLY A 100 -4.77 9.83 5.22
C GLY A 100 -4.16 8.75 4.32
N TYR A 101 -3.33 7.85 4.87
CA TYR A 101 -2.68 6.81 4.07
C TYR A 101 -2.40 5.51 4.83
N SER A 102 -2.18 4.41 4.09
CA SER A 102 -1.67 3.14 4.60
C SER A 102 -1.02 2.30 3.50
N VAL A 103 -0.35 1.21 3.87
CA VAL A 103 0.16 0.23 2.91
C VAL A 103 -0.93 -0.77 2.56
N ARG A 104 -1.04 -1.13 1.27
CA ARG A 104 -1.90 -2.21 0.80
C ARG A 104 -1.13 -3.15 -0.13
N VAL A 105 -1.16 -4.44 0.16
CA VAL A 105 -0.57 -5.47 -0.72
C VAL A 105 -1.69 -6.37 -1.25
N GLY A 106 -1.90 -6.34 -2.56
CA GLY A 106 -3.01 -7.02 -3.22
C GLY A 106 -4.36 -6.69 -2.54
N ALA A 107 -5.03 -7.73 -2.04
CA ALA A 107 -6.31 -7.56 -1.34
C ALA A 107 -6.17 -7.09 0.12
N GLN A 108 -4.98 -7.16 0.73
CA GLN A 108 -4.77 -6.91 2.15
C GLN A 108 -4.39 -5.44 2.43
N ASP A 109 -5.28 -4.75 3.13
CA ASP A 109 -5.01 -3.44 3.73
C ASP A 109 -4.27 -3.65 5.06
N PHE A 110 -3.03 -3.17 5.16
CA PHE A 110 -2.24 -3.33 6.36
C PHE A 110 -2.62 -2.32 7.44
N GLY A 111 -3.16 -1.15 7.10
CA GLY A 111 -3.49 -0.12 8.09
C GLY A 111 -2.36 0.10 9.11
N SER A 112 -2.63 -0.16 10.39
CA SER A 112 -1.65 -0.07 11.48
C SER A 112 -0.73 -1.29 11.64
N ALA A 113 -0.97 -2.37 10.91
CA ALA A 113 -0.12 -3.57 10.92
C ALA A 113 1.19 -3.40 10.14
N MET A 114 1.29 -2.39 9.28
CA MET A 114 2.55 -1.96 8.67
C MET A 114 2.72 -0.46 8.87
N ARG A 115 3.64 -0.08 9.76
CA ARG A 115 3.93 1.33 10.05
C ARG A 115 4.86 1.88 8.99
N MET A 116 4.51 3.02 8.40
CA MET A 116 5.43 3.77 7.54
C MET A 116 6.19 4.83 8.34
N SER A 117 7.50 4.93 8.10
CA SER A 117 8.38 5.94 8.66
C SER A 117 9.38 6.41 7.61
N VAL A 118 9.72 7.70 7.65
CA VAL A 118 10.85 8.22 6.88
C VAL A 118 12.10 8.07 7.74
N VAL A 119 13.10 7.33 7.24
CA VAL A 119 14.35 7.05 7.95
C VAL A 119 15.55 7.43 7.09
N PRO A 120 16.64 7.96 7.68
CA PRO A 120 17.89 8.16 6.97
C PRO A 120 18.57 6.82 6.66
N ASP A 121 19.20 6.73 5.50
CA ASP A 121 20.00 5.59 5.03
C ASP A 121 21.18 6.14 4.22
N ASP A 122 22.39 6.11 4.80
CA ASP A 122 23.59 6.74 4.25
C ASP A 122 23.36 8.20 3.81
N ASN A 123 23.32 8.44 2.49
CA ASN A 123 23.11 9.74 1.86
C ASN A 123 21.71 9.86 1.22
N ASP A 124 20.72 9.13 1.74
CA ASP A 124 19.35 9.05 1.22
C ASP A 124 18.30 9.02 2.33
N LEU A 125 17.05 9.39 2.01
CA LEU A 125 15.89 9.16 2.89
C LEU A 125 15.02 8.06 2.31
N LEU A 126 14.72 7.06 3.14
CA LEU A 126 13.83 5.96 2.78
C LEU A 126 12.45 6.19 3.39
N LEU A 127 11.40 5.99 2.60
CA LEU A 127 10.11 5.61 3.14
C LEU A 127 10.13 4.12 3.40
N MET A 128 10.23 3.73 4.68
CA MET A 128 10.28 2.34 5.12
C MET A 128 8.95 1.92 5.76
N GLY A 129 8.49 0.72 5.41
CA GLY A 129 7.34 0.06 6.00
C GLY A 129 7.83 -1.04 6.93
N THR A 130 7.33 -1.06 8.16
CA THR A 130 7.70 -2.03 9.18
C THR A 130 6.47 -2.82 9.63
N GLY A 131 6.50 -4.13 9.39
CA GLY A 131 5.49 -5.08 9.86
C GLY A 131 5.53 -5.27 11.38
N ARG A 132 4.47 -5.86 11.95
CA ARG A 132 4.41 -6.16 13.39
C ARG A 132 5.45 -7.18 13.86
N ASP A 133 5.91 -8.02 12.95
CA ASP A 133 6.98 -9.01 13.16
C ASP A 133 8.39 -8.41 13.03
N GLY A 134 8.49 -7.10 12.76
CA GLY A 134 9.76 -6.41 12.54
C GLY A 134 10.29 -6.51 11.12
N SER A 135 9.61 -7.21 10.21
CA SER A 135 9.96 -7.23 8.79
C SER A 135 9.92 -5.82 8.20
N THR A 136 10.88 -5.48 7.35
CA THR A 136 10.97 -4.17 6.71
C THR A 136 10.88 -4.26 5.20
N VAL A 137 10.35 -3.21 4.57
CA VAL A 137 10.32 -3.04 3.12
C VAL A 137 10.50 -1.57 2.77
N VAL A 138 11.31 -1.29 1.74
CA VAL A 138 11.47 0.06 1.20
C VAL A 138 10.34 0.33 0.20
N LEU A 139 9.63 1.44 0.40
CA LEU A 139 8.51 1.86 -0.46
C LEU A 139 8.90 2.99 -1.40
N ALA A 140 9.80 3.87 -0.99
CA ALA A 140 10.25 5.02 -1.77
C ALA A 140 11.61 5.53 -1.26
N ARG A 141 12.31 6.30 -2.11
CA ARG A 141 13.62 6.93 -1.83
C ARG A 141 13.64 8.39 -2.25
N SER A 142 14.42 9.24 -1.59
CA SER A 142 14.62 10.63 -2.05
C SER A 142 15.68 10.75 -3.14
N GLY A 143 16.53 9.73 -3.30
CA GLY A 143 17.64 9.73 -4.25
C GLY A 143 18.76 10.68 -3.85
N GLY A 144 18.90 10.98 -2.55
CA GLY A 144 19.84 11.95 -2.03
C GLY A 144 19.36 12.66 -0.77
N MET A 145 20.28 13.31 -0.08
CA MET A 145 20.02 14.16 1.08
C MET A 145 20.14 15.65 0.73
N ALA A 146 19.21 16.45 1.24
CA ALA A 146 19.24 17.90 1.20
C ALA A 146 18.35 18.48 2.30
N ASP A 147 18.49 19.77 2.58
CA ASP A 147 17.63 20.47 3.52
C ASP A 147 16.23 20.69 2.95
N GLY A 148 15.24 20.75 3.85
CA GLY A 148 13.85 21.05 3.49
C GLY A 148 13.02 19.81 3.15
N PHE A 149 12.01 20.00 2.31
CA PHE A 149 11.05 18.96 1.94
C PHE A 149 11.60 18.23 0.70
N LEU A 150 11.79 16.91 0.78
CA LEU A 150 12.32 16.12 -0.33
C LEU A 150 11.23 15.26 -0.95
N GLU A 151 11.21 15.13 -2.27
CA GLU A 151 10.35 14.16 -2.95
C GLU A 151 10.80 12.74 -2.60
N LEU A 152 9.84 11.84 -2.35
CA LEU A 152 10.06 10.42 -2.18
C LEU A 152 9.54 9.71 -3.43
N LYS A 153 10.45 9.22 -4.27
CA LYS A 153 10.15 8.48 -5.50
C LYS A 153 9.87 7.03 -5.14
N LEU A 154 8.68 6.52 -5.50
CA LEU A 154 8.28 5.14 -5.21
C LEU A 154 9.24 4.12 -5.83
N GLU A 155 9.55 3.08 -5.09
CA GLU A 155 10.33 1.93 -5.57
C GLU A 155 9.58 1.19 -6.70
N PRO A 156 10.29 0.56 -7.65
CA PRO A 156 9.65 -0.15 -8.76
C PRO A 156 8.60 -1.16 -8.31
N GLY A 157 7.41 -1.12 -8.92
CA GLY A 157 6.27 -1.97 -8.57
C GLY A 157 5.34 -1.38 -7.50
N TRP A 158 5.75 -0.33 -6.79
CA TRP A 158 4.86 0.45 -5.94
C TRP A 158 4.11 1.52 -6.74
N SER A 159 2.88 1.80 -6.33
CA SER A 159 1.99 2.80 -6.94
C SER A 159 1.10 3.42 -5.86
N LEU A 160 0.41 4.52 -6.21
CA LEU A 160 -0.68 5.02 -5.38
C LEU A 160 -2.02 4.49 -5.87
N LYS A 161 -2.90 4.15 -4.94
CA LYS A 161 -4.32 3.86 -5.19
C LYS A 161 -5.19 4.64 -4.20
N ARG A 162 -6.45 4.86 -4.52
CA ARG A 162 -7.42 5.48 -3.61
C ARG A 162 -8.35 4.44 -3.03
N ARG A 163 -8.67 4.59 -1.74
CA ARG A 163 -9.71 3.80 -1.08
C ARG A 163 -11.10 4.20 -1.59
N HIS A 164 -11.90 3.22 -1.95
CA HIS A 164 -13.29 3.38 -2.37
C HIS A 164 -14.23 2.53 -1.53
N TYR A 165 -15.46 2.99 -1.37
CA TYR A 165 -16.61 2.20 -0.92
C TYR A 165 -17.64 2.16 -2.04
N GLY A 166 -17.65 1.07 -2.80
CA GLY A 166 -18.34 0.98 -4.09
C GLY A 166 -17.77 2.02 -5.05
N GLU A 167 -18.63 2.90 -5.57
CA GLU A 167 -18.21 3.98 -6.47
C GLU A 167 -17.70 5.23 -5.76
N ARG A 168 -17.92 5.35 -4.45
CA ARG A 168 -17.52 6.53 -3.70
C ARG A 168 -16.03 6.52 -3.39
N ALA A 169 -15.32 7.51 -3.92
CA ALA A 169 -13.96 7.84 -3.52
C ALA A 169 -13.90 8.34 -2.06
N LEU A 170 -12.95 7.81 -1.28
CA LEU A 170 -12.69 8.22 0.10
C LEU A 170 -11.39 9.04 0.20
N GLY A 171 -11.19 9.69 1.35
CA GLY A 171 -10.03 10.52 1.67
C GLY A 171 -8.78 9.73 2.08
N HIS A 172 -8.63 8.48 1.66
CA HIS A 172 -7.53 7.61 2.06
C HIS A 172 -6.76 7.10 0.84
N ILE A 173 -5.44 7.19 0.89
CA ILE A 173 -4.52 6.76 -0.15
C ILE A 173 -3.79 5.49 0.28
N TYR A 174 -3.69 4.54 -0.64
CA TYR A 174 -2.88 3.36 -0.48
C TYR A 174 -1.54 3.56 -1.17
N VAL A 175 -0.45 3.33 -0.45
CA VAL A 175 0.83 2.96 -1.05
C VAL A 175 0.72 1.46 -1.36
N HIS A 176 0.58 1.14 -2.64
CA HIS A 176 0.06 -0.14 -3.11
C HIS A 176 1.09 -0.91 -3.94
N ARG A 177 1.11 -2.24 -3.74
CA ARG A 177 1.78 -3.21 -4.60
C ARG A 177 0.95 -4.49 -4.69
N ASP A 178 1.07 -5.28 -5.75
CA ASP A 178 0.30 -6.53 -5.88
C ASP A 178 0.83 -7.64 -4.95
N SER A 179 2.14 -7.74 -4.77
CA SER A 179 2.81 -8.69 -3.88
C SER A 179 4.05 -8.06 -3.23
N LEU A 180 4.40 -8.46 -2.01
CA LEU A 180 5.66 -8.01 -1.38
C LEU A 180 6.87 -8.49 -2.21
N PRO A 181 7.96 -7.70 -2.28
CA PRO A 181 9.20 -8.18 -2.86
C PRO A 181 9.70 -9.39 -2.06
N GLU A 182 10.29 -10.38 -2.76
CA GLU A 182 11.00 -11.45 -2.08
C GLU A 182 12.19 -10.86 -1.33
N PRO A 183 12.54 -11.38 -0.15
CA PRO A 183 13.78 -10.99 0.52
C PRO A 183 14.93 -11.25 -0.45
N ALA A 184 15.83 -10.28 -0.61
CA ALA A 184 17.04 -10.48 -1.41
C ALA A 184 17.74 -11.74 -0.89
N SER A 185 18.01 -12.69 -1.79
CA SER A 185 18.92 -13.78 -1.47
C SER A 185 20.29 -13.15 -1.25
N GLU A 186 20.85 -13.32 -0.06
CA GLU A 186 22.26 -13.03 0.17
C GLU A 186 23.06 -14.02 -0.69
N GLU A 187 23.71 -13.54 -1.75
CA GLU A 187 24.75 -14.28 -2.49
C GLU A 187 26.10 -14.19 -1.78
#